data_AF-A0A1C5SLB5-F1
#
_entry.id   AF-A0A1C5SLB5-F1
#
_cell.length_a   1.000
_cell.length_b   1.000
_cell.length_c   1.000
_cell.angle_alpha   90.00
_cell.angle_beta   90.00
_cell.angle_gamma   90.00
#
_symmetry.space_group_name_H-M   'P 1'
#
loop_
_entity.id
_entity.type
_entity.pdbx_description
1 polymer ?
#
loop_
_entity_poly.entity_id
_entity_poly.type
_entity_poly.pdbx_seq_one_letter_code
_entity_poly.pdbx_strand_id
1 'polypeptide(L)'
;MKTDISFRLYVSETDYPLVSYAKKLCDRLKQAGFSVDLKEYSNTMMLSRVVSGKYDVFLASDDFIDVTTLTQMDYMIMDSEEMR
;
A
#
# COMPACT_ATOMS: atom_id res chain seq x y z
N MET A 1 -13.93 -8.72 -21.46
CA MET A 1 -12.54 -9.05 -21.08
C MET A 1 -12.44 -8.86 -19.58
N LYS A 2 -12.25 -9.92 -18.79
CA LYS A 2 -11.81 -9.75 -17.40
C LYS A 2 -10.32 -9.45 -17.48
N THR A 3 -9.94 -8.20 -17.26
CA THR A 3 -8.54 -7.87 -17.02
C THR A 3 -8.19 -8.44 -15.65
N ASP A 4 -7.42 -9.53 -15.62
CA ASP A 4 -6.79 -10.05 -14.41
C ASP A 4 -5.73 -9.04 -13.96
N ILE A 5 -6.18 -7.99 -13.26
CA ILE A 5 -5.31 -6.98 -12.68
C ILE A 5 -4.64 -7.63 -11.48
N SER A 6 -3.31 -7.74 -11.55
CA SER A 6 -2.46 -8.36 -10.53
C SER A 6 -1.41 -7.37 -10.05
N PHE A 7 -1.31 -7.20 -8.73
CA PHE A 7 -0.32 -6.30 -8.13
C PHE A 7 0.00 -6.71 -6.69
N ARG A 8 1.13 -6.21 -6.20
CA ARG A 8 1.51 -6.37 -4.79
C ARG A 8 1.19 -5.10 -4.01
N LEU A 9 0.61 -5.28 -2.82
CA LEU A 9 0.29 -4.22 -1.88
C LEU A 9 1.32 -4.23 -0.76
N TYR A 10 2.09 -3.16 -0.62
CA TYR A 10 3.14 -3.05 0.40
C TYR A 10 2.66 -2.25 1.61
N VAL A 11 3.01 -2.71 2.81
CA VAL A 11 2.68 -2.02 4.06
C VAL A 11 3.82 -2.20 5.07
N SER A 12 4.00 -1.22 5.96
CA SER A 12 4.93 -1.35 7.08
C SER A 12 4.44 -2.41 8.07
N GLU A 13 5.28 -3.39 8.42
CA GLU A 13 4.96 -4.41 9.43
C GLU A 13 4.81 -3.82 10.85
N THR A 14 5.33 -2.61 11.07
CA THR A 14 5.25 -1.91 12.36
C THR A 14 4.01 -1.03 12.49
N ASP A 15 3.32 -0.75 11.39
CA ASP A 15 2.07 0.03 11.39
C ASP A 15 0.86 -0.92 11.49
N TYR A 16 0.62 -1.42 12.71
CA TYR A 16 -0.42 -2.43 12.95
C TYR A 16 -1.83 -2.02 12.50
N PRO A 17 -2.30 -0.77 12.73
CA PRO A 17 -3.59 -0.32 12.18
C PRO A 17 -3.65 -0.44 10.66
N LEU A 18 -2.60 0.00 9.96
CA LEU A 18 -2.56 -0.01 8.51
C LEU A 18 -2.41 -1.43 7.95
N VAL A 19 -1.67 -2.31 8.63
CA VAL A 19 -1.61 -3.76 8.29
C VAL A 19 -2.99 -4.40 8.40
N SER A 20 -3.74 -4.10 9.46
CA SER A 20 -5.10 -4.60 9.66
C SER A 20 -6.03 -4.13 8.54
N TYR A 21 -5.94 -2.84 8.18
CA TYR A 21 -6.68 -2.28 7.06
C TYR A 21 -6.29 -2.93 5.72
N ALA A 22 -4.99 -3.07 5.45
CA ALA A 22 -4.47 -3.66 4.22
C ALA A 22 -4.95 -5.10 4.02
N LYS A 23 -5.07 -5.88 5.10
CA LYS A 23 -5.65 -7.24 5.06
C LYS A 23 -7.11 -7.22 4.61
N LYS A 24 -7.95 -6.36 5.23
CA LYS A 24 -9.36 -6.20 4.82
C LYS A 24 -9.49 -5.72 3.36
N LEU A 25 -8.66 -4.76 2.96
CA LEU A 25 -8.64 -4.25 1.59
C LEU A 25 -8.26 -5.34 0.59
N CYS A 26 -7.23 -6.14 0.90
CA CYS A 26 -6.80 -7.27 0.08
C CYS A 26 -7.93 -8.29 -0.12
N ASP A 27 -8.69 -8.61 0.94
CA ASP A 27 -9.84 -9.50 0.85
C ASP A 27 -10.95 -8.94 -0.04
N ARG A 28 -11.31 -7.65 0.13
CA ARG A 28 -12.31 -6.97 -0.72
C ARG A 28 -11.88 -6.93 -2.19
N LEU A 29 -10.61 -6.66 -2.47
CA LEU A 29 -10.07 -6.64 -3.83
C LEU A 29 -10.08 -8.04 -4.47
N LYS A 30 -9.71 -9.08 -3.73
CA LYS A 30 -9.80 -10.46 -4.20
C LYS A 30 -11.24 -10.86 -4.52
N GLN A 31 -12.19 -10.48 -3.67
CA GLN A 31 -13.62 -10.70 -3.92
C GLN A 31 -14.13 -9.98 -5.17
N ALA A 32 -13.61 -8.79 -5.46
CA ALA A 32 -13.89 -8.05 -6.69
C ALA A 32 -13.20 -8.61 -7.94
N GLY A 33 -12.35 -9.63 -7.79
CA GLY A 33 -11.69 -10.34 -8.90
C GLY A 33 -10.27 -9.86 -9.21
N PHE A 34 -9.63 -9.11 -8.32
CA PHE A 34 -8.22 -8.71 -8.44
C PHE A 34 -7.30 -9.77 -7.83
N SER A 35 -6.09 -9.90 -8.37
CA SER A 35 -5.04 -10.73 -7.77
C SER A 35 -4.11 -9.85 -6.93
N VAL A 36 -4.21 -9.93 -5.61
CA VAL A 36 -3.46 -9.07 -4.69
C VAL A 36 -2.59 -9.89 -3.74
N ASP A 37 -1.30 -9.55 -3.69
CA ASP A 37 -0.34 -10.15 -2.78
C ASP A 37 0.14 -9.10 -1.77
N LEU A 38 -0.22 -9.29 -0.50
CA LEU A 38 0.15 -8.38 0.59
C LEU A 38 1.59 -8.67 1.04
N LYS A 39 2.45 -7.66 1.02
CA LYS A 39 3.84 -7.72 1.50
C LYS A 39 4.03 -6.76 2.66
N GLU A 40 4.26 -7.34 3.84
CA GLU A 40 4.67 -6.61 5.03
C GLU A 40 6.20 -6.45 4.99
N TYR A 41 6.68 -5.23 5.20
CA TYR A 41 8.11 -4.89 5.20
C TYR A 41 8.47 -4.03 6.41
N SER A 42 9.70 -4.13 6.90
CA SER A 42 10.22 -3.14 7.85
C SER A 42 10.24 -1.74 7.21
N ASN A 43 10.14 -0.69 8.03
CA ASN A 43 10.14 0.71 7.58
C ASN A 43 11.31 1.01 6.64
N THR A 44 12.52 0.61 7.02
CA THR A 44 13.73 0.82 6.22
C THR A 44 13.65 0.12 4.86
N MET A 45 13.13 -1.10 4.81
CA MET A 45 13.01 -1.86 3.56
C MET A 45 11.93 -1.26 2.66
N MET A 46 10.79 -0.88 3.23
CA MET A 46 9.70 -0.22 2.51
C MET A 46 10.16 1.11 1.92
N LEU A 47 10.84 1.95 2.69
CA LEU A 47 11.42 3.21 2.21
C LEU A 47 12.39 2.97 1.05
N SER A 48 13.27 1.97 1.15
CA SER A 48 14.22 1.65 0.06
C SER A 48 13.51 1.28 -1.25
N ARG A 49 12.37 0.59 -1.17
CA ARG A 49 11.58 0.20 -2.33
C ARG A 49 10.84 1.39 -2.93
N VAL A 50 10.28 2.25 -2.10
CA VAL A 50 9.58 3.45 -2.54
C VAL A 50 10.55 4.39 -3.26
N VAL A 51 11.69 4.72 -2.65
CA VAL A 51 12.71 5.61 -3.24
C VAL A 51 13.29 5.02 -4.54
N SER A 52 13.41 3.70 -4.63
CA SER A 52 13.93 3.03 -5.84
C SER A 52 12.86 2.73 -6.90
N GLY A 53 11.59 3.07 -6.67
CA GLY A 53 10.49 2.74 -7.59
C GLY A 53 10.18 1.24 -7.71
N LYS A 54 10.66 0.40 -6.79
CA LYS A 54 10.51 -1.07 -6.81
C LYS A 54 9.26 -1.54 -6.06
N TYR A 55 8.12 -0.94 -6.36
CA TYR A 55 6.81 -1.23 -5.79
C TYR A 55 5.71 -1.15 -6.85
N ASP A 56 4.57 -1.80 -6.61
CA ASP A 56 3.38 -1.65 -7.46
C ASP A 56 2.39 -0.67 -6.79
N VAL A 57 1.97 -0.97 -5.55
CA VAL A 57 1.15 -0.10 -4.69
C VAL A 57 1.63 -0.22 -3.24
N PHE A 58 1.57 0.86 -2.46
CA PHE A 58 1.84 0.84 -1.02
C PHE A 58 0.81 1.64 -0.24
N LEU A 59 0.62 1.29 1.02
CA LEU A 59 -0.11 2.07 2.01
C LEU A 59 0.89 2.48 3.09
N ALA A 60 0.99 3.78 3.35
CA ALA A 60 1.81 4.31 4.41
C ALA A 60 1.08 5.44 5.12
N SER A 61 1.40 5.66 6.40
CA SER A 61 0.99 6.85 7.13
C SER A 61 1.63 8.10 6.51
N ASP A 62 1.01 9.26 6.70
CA ASP A 62 1.41 10.52 6.08
C ASP A 62 2.81 10.99 6.53
N ASP A 63 3.22 10.62 7.73
CA ASP A 63 4.51 10.87 8.32
C ASP A 63 5.64 9.95 7.81
N PHE A 64 5.31 8.94 7.01
CA PHE A 64 6.25 7.88 6.63
C PHE A 64 7.27 8.30 5.54
N ILE A 65 6.88 9.16 4.59
CA ILE A 65 7.71 9.59 3.46
C ILE A 65 7.66 11.11 3.32
N ASP A 66 8.83 11.72 3.14
CA ASP A 66 8.94 13.16 2.86
C ASP A 66 8.20 13.52 1.56
N VAL A 67 7.41 14.58 1.62
CA VAL A 67 6.60 15.13 0.51
C VAL A 67 7.40 15.33 -0.77
N THR A 68 8.69 15.64 -0.67
CA THR A 68 9.58 15.77 -1.84
C THR A 68 9.66 14.49 -2.67
N THR A 69 9.57 13.32 -2.03
CA THR A 69 9.56 12.00 -2.68
C THR A 69 8.17 11.68 -3.27
N LEU A 70 7.10 12.21 -2.68
CA LEU A 70 5.71 12.01 -3.14
C LEU A 70 5.37 12.77 -4.42
N THR A 71 6.06 13.87 -4.74
CA THR A 71 5.78 14.69 -5.94
C THR A 71 5.93 13.94 -7.28
N GLN A 72 6.59 12.79 -7.28
CA GLN A 72 6.80 11.95 -8.46
C GLN A 72 5.85 10.74 -8.51
N MET A 73 4.90 10.64 -7.58
CA MET A 73 4.07 9.46 -7.37
C MET A 73 2.59 9.81 -7.56
N ASP A 74 1.82 8.92 -8.16
CA ASP A 74 0.36 8.99 -8.14
C ASP A 74 -0.13 8.43 -6.81
N TYR A 75 -0.55 9.30 -5.89
CA TYR A 75 -1.03 8.92 -4.56
C TYR A 75 -2.40 9.54 -4.26
N MET A 76 -3.11 8.91 -3.32
CA MET A 76 -4.37 9.40 -2.77
C MET A 76 -4.24 9.45 -1.24
N ILE A 77 -4.54 10.60 -0.65
CA ILE A 77 -4.64 10.74 0.81
C ILE A 77 -5.99 10.20 1.24
N MET A 78 -6.01 9.34 2.25
CA MET A 78 -7.23 8.75 2.81
C MET A 78 -7.40 9.19 4.25
N ASP A 79 -8.62 9.59 4.62
CA ASP A 79 -8.94 9.89 6.01
C ASP A 79 -9.17 8.59 6.79
N SER A 80 -8.58 8.50 7.97
CA SER A 80 -8.74 7.36 8.87
C SER A 80 -10.20 7.05 9.24
N GLU A 81 -11.09 8.04 9.26
CA GLU A 81 -12.52 7.87 9.52
C GLU A 81 -13.23 7.13 8.39
N GLU A 82 -12.75 7.27 7.16
CA GLU A 82 -13.28 6.61 5.96
C GLU A 82 -12.70 5.19 5.76
N MET A 83 -11.60 4.85 6.45
CA MET A 83 -10.86 3.58 6.32
C MET A 83 -11.46 2.41 7.13
N ARG A 84 -12.78 2.28 7.19
CA ARG A 84 -13.47 1.25 8.02
C ARG A 84 -13.75 -0.11 7.34
#